data_AF-A0A530AAW0-F1
#
_entry.id   AF-A0A530AAW0-F1
#
_cell.length_a   1.000
_cell.length_b   1.000
_cell.length_c   1.000
_cell.angle_alpha   90.00
_cell.angle_beta   90.00
_cell.angle_gamma   90.00
#
_symmetry.space_group_name_H-M   'P 1'
#
loop_
_entity.id
_entity.type
_entity.pdbx_description
1 polymer ?
#
loop_
_entity_poly.entity_id
_entity_poly.type
_entity_poly.pdbx_seq_one_letter_code
_entity_poly.pdbx_strand_id
1 'polypeptide(L)' 'PDGKPTQLIDVASIAMLEKALSAKGIDGSYLWTSPQEWGDIGPELDEWIASASRALAYAIVAASSVIDFEAA' A
#
# COMPACT_ATOMS: atom_id res chain seq x y z
N PRO A 1 1.11 -13.52 4.22
CA PRO A 1 2.01 -14.36 5.05
C PRO A 1 1.93 -15.87 4.70
N ASP A 2 1.83 -16.22 3.41
CA ASP A 2 1.66 -17.61 2.94
C ASP A 2 2.71 -18.05 1.90
N GLY A 3 3.88 -17.40 1.86
CA GLY A 3 4.96 -17.73 0.93
C GLY A 3 4.64 -17.53 -0.56
N LYS A 4 3.49 -16.94 -0.89
CA LYS A 4 3.11 -16.59 -2.26
C LYS A 4 3.57 -15.16 -2.57
N PRO A 5 4.23 -14.92 -3.71
CA PRO A 5 4.48 -13.56 -4.17
C PRO A 5 3.13 -12.85 -4.38
N THR A 6 2.93 -11.74 -3.68
CA THR A 6 1.77 -10.86 -3.85
C THR A 6 2.22 -9.64 -4.65
N GLN A 7 1.38 -9.15 -5.57
CA GLN A 7 1.71 -7.96 -6.33
C GLN A 7 1.65 -6.74 -5.41
N LEU A 8 2.57 -5.80 -5.59
CA LEU A 8 2.61 -4.58 -4.77
C LEU A 8 1.29 -3.80 -4.84
N ILE A 9 0.63 -3.80 -6.01
CA ILE A 9 -0.67 -3.15 -6.20
C ILE A 9 -1.79 -3.75 -5.33
N ASP A 10 -1.67 -5.02 -4.95
CA ASP A 10 -2.64 -5.70 -4.09
C ASP A 10 -2.48 -5.31 -2.60
N VAL A 11 -1.45 -4.54 -2.25
CA VAL A 11 -1.17 -4.14 -0.87
C VAL A 11 -1.09 -2.62 -0.71
N ALA A 12 -0.54 -1.91 -1.71
CA ALA A 12 -0.19 -0.49 -1.64
C ALA A 12 -1.03 0.40 -2.58
N SER A 13 -2.21 -0.04 -3.00
CA SER A 13 -3.09 0.77 -3.86
C SER A 13 -4.19 1.50 -3.06
N ILE A 14 -4.68 2.61 -3.62
CA ILE A 14 -5.85 3.35 -3.09
C ILE A 14 -7.08 2.44 -2.99
N ALA A 15 -7.25 1.52 -3.93
CA ALA A 15 -8.32 0.51 -3.88
C ALA A 15 -8.25 -0.37 -2.60
N MET A 16 -7.05 -0.63 -2.07
CA MET A 16 -6.89 -1.34 -0.80
C MET A 16 -7.24 -0.49 0.41
N LEU A 17 -6.97 0.82 0.36
CA LEU A 17 -7.45 1.74 1.38
C LEU A 17 -8.99 1.82 1.37
N GLU A 18 -9.60 2.01 0.20
CA GLU A 18 -11.06 2.03 0.04
C GLU A 18 -11.71 0.72 0.55
N LYS A 19 -11.09 -0.43 0.26
CA LYS A 19 -11.55 -1.73 0.76
C LYS A 19 -11.44 -1.83 2.29
N ALA A 20 -10.36 -1.31 2.88
CA ALA A 20 -10.18 -1.29 4.33
C ALA A 20 -11.23 -0.40 5.01
N LEU A 21 -11.53 0.77 4.44
CA LEU A 21 -12.59 1.67 4.90
C LEU A 21 -13.98 1.02 4.78
N SER A 22 -14.26 0.42 3.63
CA SER A 22 -15.53 -0.28 3.36
C SER A 22 -15.77 -1.42 4.34
N ALA A 23 -14.72 -2.17 4.72
CA ALA A 23 -14.81 -3.24 5.71
C ALA A 23 -15.20 -2.74 7.12
N LYS A 24 -14.96 -1.45 7.41
CA LYS A 24 -15.37 -0.78 8.64
C LYS A 24 -16.66 0.04 8.48
N GLY A 25 -17.33 -0.05 7.33
CA GLY A 25 -18.57 0.68 7.04
C GLY A 25 -18.39 2.17 6.71
N ILE A 26 -17.15 2.59 6.41
CA ILE A 26 -16.83 3.97 6.01
C ILE A 26 -16.90 4.04 4.47
N ASP A 27 -17.65 5.00 3.94
CA ASP A 27 -17.70 5.26 2.49
C ASP A 27 -16.37 5.86 2.03
N GLY A 28 -15.61 5.12 1.23
CA GLY A 28 -14.30 5.55 0.70
C GLY A 28 -14.37 6.20 -0.68
N SER A 29 -15.55 6.43 -1.25
CA SER A 29 -15.71 6.96 -2.61
C SER A 29 -15.01 8.31 -2.83
N TYR A 30 -14.88 9.12 -1.77
CA TYR A 30 -14.22 10.43 -1.80
C TYR A 30 -12.72 10.36 -2.12
N LEU A 31 -12.07 9.22 -1.88
CA LEU A 31 -10.64 9.01 -2.19
C LEU A 31 -10.33 9.24 -3.68
N TRP A 32 -11.31 8.94 -4.54
CA TRP A 32 -11.20 9.05 -6.00
C TRP A 32 -11.64 10.39 -6.54
N THR A 33 -12.55 11.09 -5.85
CA THR A 33 -13.08 12.39 -6.31
C THR A 33 -12.19 13.56 -5.94
N SER A 34 -11.46 13.46 -4.81
CA SER A 34 -10.56 14.50 -4.32
C SER A 34 -9.18 13.92 -3.96
N PRO A 35 -8.39 13.44 -4.94
CA PRO A 35 -7.14 12.73 -4.68
C PRO A 35 -6.06 13.58 -4.00
N GLN A 36 -6.17 14.91 -4.00
CA GLN A 36 -5.24 15.82 -3.32
C GLN A 36 -5.61 16.04 -1.84
N GLU A 37 -6.86 15.80 -1.46
CA GLU A 37 -7.40 16.12 -0.14
C GLU A 37 -8.41 15.05 0.27
N TRP A 38 -7.93 14.07 1.03
CA TRP A 38 -8.79 13.02 1.59
C TRP A 38 -9.41 13.39 2.95
N GLY A 39 -8.98 14.50 3.55
CA GLY A 39 -9.40 14.88 4.89
C GLY A 39 -8.82 13.97 5.98
N ASP A 40 -9.47 13.93 7.14
CA ASP A 40 -9.06 13.08 8.26
C ASP A 40 -9.70 11.70 8.16
N ILE A 41 -8.94 10.74 7.63
CA ILE A 41 -9.32 9.32 7.58
C ILE A 41 -9.05 8.63 8.92
N GLY A 42 -8.15 9.19 9.73
CA GLY A 42 -7.77 8.62 11.02
C GLY A 42 -6.91 7.34 10.93
N PRO A 43 -7.00 6.46 11.94
CA PRO A 43 -6.10 5.31 12.11
C PRO A 43 -6.02 4.35 10.92
N GLU A 44 -7.07 4.27 10.12
CA GLU A 44 -7.16 3.43 8.93
C GLU A 44 -6.14 3.83 7.86
N LEU A 45 -5.93 5.15 7.70
CA LEU A 45 -4.93 5.66 6.78
C LEU A 45 -3.52 5.38 7.30
N ASP A 46 -3.28 5.55 8.59
CA ASP A 46 -1.99 5.25 9.22
C ASP A 46 -1.62 3.76 9.07
N GLU A 47 -2.57 2.86 9.33
CA GLU A 47 -2.40 1.42 9.14
C GLU A 47 -2.11 1.07 7.67
N TRP A 48 -2.84 1.67 6.74
CA TRP A 48 -2.63 1.48 5.31
C TRP A 48 -1.25 1.99 4.87
N ILE A 49 -0.82 3.18 5.29
CA ILE A 49 0.51 3.73 5.01
C ILE A 49 1.61 2.80 5.54
N ALA A 50 1.46 2.27 6.76
CA ALA A 50 2.41 1.34 7.35
C ALA A 50 2.49 0.01 6.57
N SER A 51 1.36 -0.48 6.05
CA SER A 51 1.33 -1.68 5.20
C SER A 51 1.97 -1.42 3.83
N ALA A 52 1.58 -0.33 3.17
CA ALA A 52 2.06 0.07 1.85
C ALA A 52 3.58 0.31 1.86
N SER A 53 4.10 1.03 2.86
CA SER A 53 5.54 1.26 3.03
C SER A 53 6.34 -0.03 3.21
N ARG A 54 5.84 -1.00 3.99
CA ARG A 54 6.48 -2.31 4.14
C ARG A 54 6.51 -3.09 2.83
N ALA A 55 5.40 -3.09 2.08
CA ALA A 55 5.32 -3.75 0.78
C ALA A 55 6.27 -3.11 -0.25
N LEU A 56 6.36 -1.78 -0.25
CA LEU A 56 7.31 -1.03 -1.08
C LEU A 56 8.75 -1.37 -0.73
N ALA A 57 9.12 -1.37 0.55
CA ALA A 57 10.46 -1.73 1.00
C ALA A 57 10.85 -3.14 0.55
N TYR A 58 9.93 -4.10 0.71
CA TYR A 58 10.15 -5.47 0.23
C TYR A 58 10.34 -5.53 -1.29
N ALA A 59 9.50 -4.82 -2.06
CA ALA A 59 9.62 -4.77 -3.52
C ALA A 59 10.94 -4.15 -3.98
N ILE A 60 11.41 -3.08 -3.32
CA ILE A 60 12.70 -2.45 -3.58
C ILE A 60 13.84 -3.44 -3.33
N VAL A 61 13.89 -4.06 -2.15
CA VAL A 61 14.94 -5.03 -1.80
C VAL A 61 14.94 -6.21 -2.76
N ALA A 62 13.76 -6.74 -3.10
CA ALA A 62 13.63 -7.84 -4.05
C ALA A 62 14.15 -7.44 -5.44
N ALA A 63 13.79 -6.25 -5.94
CA ALA A 63 14.27 -5.74 -7.22
C ALA A 63 15.78 -5.49 -7.23
N SER A 64 16.32 -4.92 -6.15
CA SER A 64 17.77 -4.72 -6.00
C SER A 64 18.54 -6.03 -5.90
N SER A 65 17.96 -7.08 -5.32
CA SER A 65 18.61 -8.41 -5.20
C SER A 65 18.73 -9.15 -6.55
N VAL A 66 17.96 -8.73 -7.56
CA VAL A 66 18.05 -9.27 -8.93
C VAL A 66 19.22 -8.62 -9.70
N ILE A 67 19.63 -7.42 -9.30
CA ILE A 67 20.75 -6.70 -9.91
C ILE A 67 22.01 -7.02 -9.11
N ASP A 68 22.91 -7.80 -9.69
CA ASP A 68 24.26 -7.98 -9.14
C ASP A 68 25.05 -6.68 -9.38
N PHE A 69 25.10 -5.82 -8.36
CA PHE A 69 26.03 -4.69 -8.38
C PHE A 69 27.40 -5.24 -7.98
N GLU A 70 28.28 -5.49 -8.95
CA GLU A 70 29.68 -5.77 -8.66
C GLU A 70 30.24 -4.66 -7.75
N ALA A 71 30.79 -5.05 -6.59
CA ALA A 71 31.50 -4.13 -5.72
C ALA A 71 32.71 -3.57 -6.48
N ALA A 72 32.71 -2.26 -6.73
CA ALA A 72 33.82 -1.54 -7.36
C ALA A 72 35.04 -1.43 -6.44
#